data_AF-A0A7C3RSB6-F1
#
_entry.id   AF-A0A7C3RSB6-F1
#
_cell.length_a   1.000
_cell.length_b   1.000
_cell.length_c   1.000
_cell.angle_alpha   90.00
_cell.angle_beta   90.00
_cell.angle_gamma   90.00
#
_symmetry.space_group_name_H-M   'P 1'
#
loop_
_entity.id
_entity.type
_entity.pdbx_description
1 polymer ?
#
loop_
_entity_poly.entity_id
_entity_poly.type
_entity_poly.pdbx_seq_one_letter_code
_entity_poly.pdbx_strand_id
1 'polypeptide(L)'
;MNLSLKFTGIILIFSSIFIVSCKRDIPSSVLDYREGVNFENIKIEKVFELTDYRPIFWVIPFPERVVALIPEGMGKTFEFFVYDYSGRIIENWKVNGGDGPNELRGIGPEEIISFNENEIIGIESRSGYIKSINLKTHEIKTIGKLSNIVRGYGSKYVIPRFSSTSIDRKGNSIVLGLVSTDFWDNGTHYFVKFDGIFRNFRVISKAEKEAIKILDRKTTEEIKRKKIISCDYYNALRTSIIFSVDWKREVVYYIPAIEEPFIEAISFDGKLRRKWKVDINFKKFKVKKEKIEEWCERAKSSPEPIFKILRQVTEIPPHAPPLQDIKVIEDRLLIITGNRNWDKEENETLVYHLPDMKYEGSFYLPFLHLRLHWFGNYYMTNGMIKKDDDWFGIRKLYSFEIK
;
A
#
# COMPACT_ATOMS: atom_id res chain seq x y z
N MET A 1 -31.10 20.79 70.27
CA MET A 1 -29.83 20.59 71.01
C MET A 1 -29.21 19.28 70.55
N ASN A 2 -27.95 19.35 70.13
CA ASN A 2 -26.95 18.29 69.92
C ASN A 2 -27.11 17.25 68.78
N LEU A 3 -26.36 17.56 67.70
CA LEU A 3 -25.43 16.75 66.89
C LEU A 3 -25.40 15.21 67.02
N SER A 4 -25.38 14.55 65.86
CA SER A 4 -24.30 13.63 65.40
C SER A 4 -24.75 12.91 64.11
N LEU A 5 -24.41 13.39 62.90
CA LEU A 5 -23.26 12.96 62.09
C LEU A 5 -23.11 11.43 61.91
N LYS A 6 -23.09 11.02 60.63
CA LYS A 6 -22.59 9.78 59.98
C LYS A 6 -23.67 8.84 59.46
N PHE A 7 -24.00 8.97 58.18
CA PHE A 7 -23.89 7.88 57.20
C PHE A 7 -23.92 8.50 55.79
N THR A 8 -22.80 9.13 55.43
CA THR A 8 -22.49 9.55 54.07
C THR A 8 -21.77 8.39 53.41
N GLY A 9 -22.40 7.77 52.41
CA GLY A 9 -21.78 6.72 51.58
C GLY A 9 -22.81 5.70 51.12
N ILE A 10 -22.77 5.37 49.83
CA ILE A 10 -23.67 4.44 49.12
C ILE A 10 -24.94 5.09 48.51
N ILE A 11 -24.79 6.19 47.77
CA ILE A 11 -25.60 6.43 46.55
C ILE A 11 -24.70 7.17 45.56
N LEU A 12 -23.85 6.44 44.82
CA LEU A 12 -23.19 6.90 43.57
C LEU A 12 -22.28 5.79 42.99
N ILE A 13 -22.79 4.58 42.82
CA ILE A 13 -22.18 3.57 41.96
C ILE A 13 -23.34 2.89 41.23
N PHE A 14 -23.40 3.05 39.91
CA PHE A 14 -24.22 2.36 38.89
C PHE A 14 -24.83 3.30 37.84
N SER A 15 -24.07 4.25 37.31
CA SER A 15 -24.40 4.86 36.00
C SER A 15 -23.20 4.96 35.04
N SER A 16 -22.16 4.15 35.27
CA SER A 16 -20.91 4.19 34.50
C SER A 16 -20.34 2.80 34.19
N ILE A 17 -21.22 1.83 33.95
CA ILE A 17 -20.85 0.53 33.38
C ILE A 17 -21.91 0.18 32.34
N PHE A 18 -21.49 -0.24 31.15
CA PHE A 18 -22.27 -0.56 29.95
C PHE A 18 -22.58 0.58 28.96
N ILE A 19 -21.57 1.36 28.58
CA ILE A 19 -21.33 1.52 27.13
C ILE A 19 -20.42 0.35 26.75
N VAL A 20 -21.00 -0.85 26.67
CA VAL A 20 -20.40 -1.87 25.80
C VAL A 20 -20.49 -1.25 24.43
N SER A 21 -19.35 -0.84 23.88
CA SER A 21 -19.21 -0.66 22.45
C SER A 21 -19.55 -2.02 21.85
N CYS A 22 -20.81 -2.24 21.51
CA CYS A 22 -21.22 -3.32 20.66
C CYS A 22 -20.54 -3.03 19.32
N LYS A 23 -19.31 -3.54 19.15
CA LYS A 23 -18.76 -3.82 17.83
C LYS A 23 -19.81 -4.72 17.17
N ARG A 24 -20.65 -4.13 16.32
CA ARG A 24 -21.58 -4.90 15.50
C ARG A 24 -20.70 -5.79 14.63
N ASP A 25 -20.79 -7.09 14.84
CA ASP A 25 -20.13 -8.05 13.96
C ASP A 25 -20.60 -7.78 12.54
N ILE A 26 -19.64 -7.54 11.65
CA ILE A 26 -19.93 -7.31 10.24
C ILE A 26 -20.36 -8.66 9.68
N PRO A 27 -21.55 -8.76 9.06
CA PRO A 27 -21.99 -10.02 8.46
C PRO A 27 -20.92 -10.54 7.50
N SER A 28 -20.49 -11.78 7.73
CA SER A 28 -19.51 -12.44 6.89
C SER A 28 -20.18 -13.47 5.99
N SER A 29 -19.80 -13.47 4.72
CA SER A 29 -20.16 -14.53 3.77
C SER A 29 -18.89 -15.23 3.31
N VAL A 30 -19.01 -16.50 2.94
CA VAL A 30 -17.90 -17.26 2.37
C VAL A 30 -17.91 -17.06 0.85
N LEU A 31 -16.74 -16.80 0.27
CA LEU A 31 -16.54 -16.82 -1.17
C LEU A 31 -16.07 -18.20 -1.57
N ASP A 32 -16.89 -18.87 -2.36
CA ASP A 32 -16.57 -20.16 -2.95
C ASP A 32 -15.33 -20.02 -3.84
N TYR A 33 -14.34 -20.88 -3.58
CA TYR A 33 -13.15 -21.03 -4.39
C TYR A 33 -13.06 -22.48 -4.88
N ARG A 34 -12.75 -22.67 -6.17
CA ARG A 34 -12.57 -24.00 -6.76
C ARG A 34 -11.21 -24.06 -7.44
N GLU A 35 -10.30 -24.82 -6.84
CA GLU A 35 -8.96 -25.08 -7.41
C GLU A 35 -9.09 -25.63 -8.85
N GLY A 36 -8.24 -25.14 -9.75
CA GLY A 36 -8.13 -25.65 -11.13
C GLY A 36 -9.11 -25.07 -12.17
N VAL A 37 -10.00 -24.15 -11.78
CA VAL A 37 -10.81 -23.40 -12.74
C VAL A 37 -10.00 -22.23 -13.30
N ASN A 38 -9.61 -22.29 -14.57
CA ASN A 38 -8.80 -21.23 -15.19
C ASN A 38 -9.65 -20.06 -15.70
N PHE A 39 -9.19 -18.84 -15.47
CA PHE A 39 -9.74 -17.63 -16.07
C PHE A 39 -8.95 -17.27 -17.34
N GLU A 40 -9.56 -17.42 -18.51
CA GLU A 40 -8.88 -17.29 -19.81
C GLU A 40 -9.06 -15.91 -20.47
N ASN A 41 -9.98 -15.09 -19.98
CA ASN A 41 -10.32 -13.79 -20.57
C ASN A 41 -9.36 -12.68 -20.13
N ILE A 42 -8.07 -12.91 -20.24
CA ILE A 42 -7.05 -12.00 -19.73
C ILE A 42 -5.81 -11.99 -20.62
N LYS A 43 -5.33 -10.79 -20.94
CA LYS A 43 -4.06 -10.58 -21.64
C LYS A 43 -3.13 -9.80 -20.72
N ILE A 44 -1.96 -10.36 -20.48
CA ILE A 44 -0.89 -9.74 -19.69
C ILE A 44 0.37 -9.75 -20.55
N GLU A 45 1.00 -8.59 -20.70
CA GLU A 45 2.19 -8.45 -21.52
C GLU A 45 3.20 -7.55 -20.83
N LYS A 46 4.45 -8.02 -20.69
CA LYS A 46 5.55 -7.18 -20.21
C LYS A 46 5.90 -6.19 -21.31
N VAL A 47 5.67 -4.91 -21.05
CA VAL A 47 5.89 -3.85 -22.04
C VAL A 47 7.17 -3.07 -21.81
N PHE A 48 7.72 -3.11 -20.60
CA PHE A 48 8.95 -2.40 -20.27
C PHE A 48 9.67 -3.03 -19.08
N GLU A 49 11.00 -2.91 -19.07
CA GLU A 49 11.86 -3.36 -17.98
C GLU A 49 13.03 -2.39 -17.81
N LEU A 50 13.25 -1.95 -16.57
CA LEU A 50 14.39 -1.12 -16.19
C LEU A 50 15.16 -1.81 -15.06
N THR A 51 16.47 -1.93 -15.26
CA THR A 51 17.42 -2.39 -14.25
C THR A 51 18.46 -1.30 -14.01
N ASP A 52 18.65 -0.90 -12.75
CA ASP A 52 19.65 0.11 -12.36
C ASP A 52 20.31 -0.31 -11.03
N TYR A 53 21.58 0.01 -10.85
CA TYR A 53 22.30 -0.24 -9.60
C TYR A 53 21.82 0.71 -8.48
N ARG A 54 21.26 1.87 -8.87
CA ARG A 54 20.63 2.84 -7.98
C ARG A 54 19.20 2.41 -7.64
N PRO A 55 18.65 2.85 -6.49
CA PRO A 55 17.26 2.57 -6.16
C PRO A 55 16.29 3.22 -7.16
N ILE A 56 15.54 2.46 -7.94
CA ILE A 56 14.50 3.04 -8.81
C ILE A 56 13.29 3.41 -7.95
N PHE A 57 12.91 4.69 -7.85
CA PHE A 57 11.77 5.09 -7.02
C PHE A 57 10.47 4.59 -7.63
N TRP A 58 10.23 4.95 -8.89
CA TRP A 58 9.06 4.50 -9.63
C TRP A 58 9.30 4.60 -11.14
N VAL A 59 8.42 3.92 -11.87
CA VAL A 59 8.31 3.95 -13.32
C VAL A 59 6.83 4.12 -13.65
N ILE A 60 6.49 5.13 -14.45
CA ILE A 60 5.11 5.44 -14.84
C ILE A 60 4.95 5.28 -16.35
N PRO A 61 3.96 4.49 -16.81
CA PRO A 61 3.59 4.43 -18.22
C PRO A 61 2.85 5.70 -18.68
N PHE A 62 3.19 6.14 -19.87
CA PHE A 62 2.43 7.06 -20.71
C PHE A 62 2.16 6.35 -22.07
N PRO A 63 1.22 6.82 -22.90
CA PRO A 63 0.89 6.20 -24.18
C PRO A 63 2.08 5.93 -25.09
N GLU A 64 3.06 6.84 -25.15
CA GLU A 64 4.20 6.73 -26.08
C GLU A 64 5.55 6.56 -25.38
N ARG A 65 5.59 6.66 -24.06
CA ARG A 65 6.84 6.73 -23.29
C ARG A 65 6.68 6.19 -21.88
N VAL A 66 7.81 6.00 -21.21
CA VAL A 66 7.89 5.59 -19.82
C VAL A 66 8.79 6.56 -19.08
N VAL A 67 8.32 7.11 -17.95
CA VAL A 67 9.14 8.02 -17.12
C VAL A 67 9.56 7.30 -15.86
N ALA A 68 10.85 7.32 -15.54
CA ALA A 68 11.43 6.77 -14.32
C ALA A 68 12.07 7.86 -13.47
N LEU A 69 11.96 7.72 -12.15
CA LEU A 69 12.65 8.56 -11.17
C LEU A 69 13.74 7.76 -10.47
N ILE A 70 14.99 8.24 -10.54
CA ILE A 70 16.15 7.59 -9.93
C ILE A 70 16.92 8.62 -9.09
N PRO A 71 17.07 8.42 -7.76
CA PRO A 71 17.85 9.28 -6.90
C PRO A 71 19.35 9.02 -7.10
N GLU A 72 20.14 10.06 -6.89
CA GLU A 72 21.60 10.02 -6.92
C GLU A 72 22.17 10.62 -5.63
N GLY A 73 23.31 10.08 -5.17
CA GLY A 73 24.03 10.59 -4.01
C GLY A 73 23.24 10.58 -2.70
N MET A 74 22.43 9.54 -2.44
CA MET A 74 21.48 9.45 -1.32
C MET A 74 20.36 10.52 -1.37
N GLY A 75 19.88 10.84 -2.57
CA GLY A 75 18.80 11.82 -2.77
C GLY A 75 19.28 13.27 -2.74
N LYS A 76 20.56 13.52 -3.01
CA LYS A 76 21.10 14.87 -3.25
C LYS A 76 20.59 15.44 -4.58
N THR A 77 20.37 14.56 -5.54
CA THR A 77 19.78 14.87 -6.84
C THR A 77 18.79 13.77 -7.20
N PHE A 78 17.80 14.12 -7.99
CA PHE A 78 16.86 13.17 -8.58
C PHE A 78 16.93 13.31 -10.08
N GLU A 79 17.16 12.18 -10.76
CA GLU A 79 17.24 12.10 -12.20
C GLU A 79 15.95 11.50 -12.74
N PHE A 80 15.35 12.21 -13.67
CA PHE A 80 14.22 11.73 -14.46
C PHE A 80 14.76 11.20 -15.77
N PHE A 81 14.38 9.98 -16.08
CA PHE A 81 14.66 9.38 -17.37
C PHE A 81 13.35 9.13 -18.10
N VAL A 82 13.30 9.55 -19.35
CA VAL A 82 12.22 9.25 -20.27
C VAL A 82 12.73 8.23 -21.25
N TYR A 83 12.04 7.11 -21.32
CA TYR A 83 12.32 6.03 -22.24
C TYR A 83 11.20 5.90 -23.26
N ASP A 84 11.53 5.46 -24.47
CA ASP A 84 10.54 4.76 -25.28
C ASP A 84 10.33 3.33 -24.74
N TYR A 85 9.29 2.65 -25.21
CA TYR A 85 9.00 1.27 -24.80
C TYR A 85 10.05 0.24 -25.26
N SER A 86 10.98 0.62 -26.15
CA SER A 86 12.12 -0.24 -26.51
C SER A 86 13.25 -0.22 -25.46
N GLY A 87 13.17 0.70 -24.50
CA GLY A 87 14.18 0.89 -23.46
C GLY A 87 15.24 1.94 -23.80
N ARG A 88 15.10 2.65 -24.92
CA ARG A 88 16.03 3.73 -25.28
C ARG A 88 15.66 5.01 -24.53
N ILE A 89 16.66 5.64 -23.92
CA ILE A 89 16.51 6.98 -23.32
C ILE A 89 16.27 7.99 -24.45
N ILE A 90 15.12 8.68 -24.41
CA ILE A 90 14.77 9.75 -25.32
C ILE A 90 15.05 11.13 -24.72
N GLU A 91 15.01 11.24 -23.40
CA GLU A 91 15.24 12.47 -22.65
C GLU A 91 15.64 12.14 -21.22
N ASN A 92 16.50 12.95 -20.61
CA ASN A 92 16.75 12.90 -19.19
C ASN A 92 17.04 14.30 -18.64
N TRP A 93 16.67 14.53 -17.38
CA TRP A 93 17.01 15.75 -16.68
C TRP A 93 17.19 15.48 -15.19
N LYS A 94 17.85 16.41 -14.50
CA LYS A 94 18.11 16.33 -13.07
C LYS A 94 17.47 17.48 -12.33
N VAL A 95 17.07 17.20 -11.11
CA VAL A 95 16.58 18.20 -10.15
C VAL A 95 17.31 18.05 -8.83
N ASN A 96 17.41 19.16 -8.10
CA ASN A 96 18.06 19.17 -6.80
C ASN A 96 17.18 18.47 -5.76
N GLY A 97 17.85 17.68 -4.92
CA GLY A 97 17.26 17.07 -3.75
C GLY A 97 17.17 18.07 -2.60
N GLY A 98 16.01 18.14 -1.93
CA GLY A 98 15.82 19.05 -0.79
C GLY A 98 14.36 19.32 -0.44
N ASP A 99 14.15 20.28 0.45
CA ASP A 99 12.85 20.69 0.98
C ASP A 99 12.33 22.02 0.37
N GLY A 100 13.12 22.65 -0.50
CA GLY A 100 12.81 23.90 -1.16
C GLY A 100 11.61 23.83 -2.12
N PRO A 101 11.07 24.97 -2.54
CA PRO A 101 9.86 25.03 -3.37
C PRO A 101 10.02 24.35 -4.73
N ASN A 102 11.24 24.33 -5.27
CA ASN A 102 11.61 23.77 -6.57
C ASN A 102 12.54 22.54 -6.44
N GLU A 103 12.66 22.00 -5.22
CA GLU A 103 13.45 20.81 -4.91
C GLU A 103 12.52 19.62 -4.67
N LEU A 104 13.08 18.42 -4.74
CA LEU A 104 12.38 17.16 -4.49
C LEU A 104 13.02 16.44 -3.30
N ARG A 105 12.25 15.96 -2.33
CA ARG A 105 12.78 15.12 -1.24
C ARG A 105 12.68 13.62 -1.54
N GLY A 106 11.92 13.28 -2.59
CA GLY A 106 11.57 11.93 -2.96
C GLY A 106 10.07 11.72 -2.90
N ILE A 107 9.51 11.18 -3.97
CA ILE A 107 8.11 10.79 -4.08
C ILE A 107 8.11 9.31 -4.45
N GLY A 108 7.55 8.45 -3.59
CA GLY A 108 7.34 7.03 -3.87
C GLY A 108 6.18 6.80 -4.85
N PRO A 109 6.05 5.61 -5.45
CA PRO A 109 4.95 5.31 -6.39
C PRO A 109 3.57 5.44 -5.73
N GLU A 110 3.44 5.06 -4.47
CA GLU A 110 2.24 5.23 -3.64
C GLU A 110 1.96 6.66 -3.18
N GLU A 111 2.85 7.60 -3.48
CA GLU A 111 2.71 9.01 -3.14
C GLU A 111 2.32 9.88 -4.33
N ILE A 112 2.42 9.33 -5.53
CA ILE A 112 1.87 9.93 -6.74
C ILE A 112 0.36 9.91 -6.58
N ILE A 113 -0.32 11.05 -6.73
CA ILE A 113 -1.77 11.17 -6.61
C ILE A 113 -2.46 11.46 -7.94
N SER A 114 -1.76 12.02 -8.92
CA SER A 114 -2.27 12.23 -10.27
C SER A 114 -1.11 12.31 -11.26
N PHE A 115 -1.33 11.89 -12.49
CA PHE A 115 -0.39 12.14 -13.59
C PHE A 115 -1.14 12.22 -14.92
N ASN A 116 -0.56 12.95 -15.87
CA ASN A 116 -0.96 13.05 -17.27
C ASN A 116 0.28 13.30 -18.14
N GLU A 117 0.13 13.32 -19.46
CA GLU A 117 1.23 13.51 -20.43
C GLU A 117 2.23 14.61 -20.11
N ASN A 118 1.80 15.66 -19.39
CA ASN A 118 2.59 16.85 -19.12
C ASN A 118 3.02 16.99 -17.67
N GLU A 119 2.40 16.27 -16.74
CA GLU A 119 2.54 16.58 -15.32
C GLU A 119 2.38 15.34 -14.44
N ILE A 120 3.23 15.23 -13.42
CA ILE A 120 3.09 14.29 -12.31
C ILE A 120 2.87 15.09 -11.04
N ILE A 121 1.85 14.73 -10.27
CA ILE A 121 1.54 15.31 -8.96
C ILE A 121 1.70 14.23 -7.90
N GLY A 122 2.54 14.51 -6.90
CA GLY A 122 2.75 13.61 -5.77
C GLY A 122 2.86 14.33 -4.43
N ILE A 123 2.87 13.54 -3.36
CA ILE A 123 2.92 14.03 -1.98
C ILE A 123 4.17 13.50 -1.29
N GLU A 124 5.02 14.40 -0.83
CA GLU A 124 6.16 14.01 -0.01
C GLU A 124 5.69 13.65 1.40
N SER A 125 5.56 12.35 1.74
CA SER A 125 4.92 11.91 3.01
C SER A 125 5.56 12.48 4.27
N ARG A 126 6.87 12.74 4.26
CA ARG A 126 7.59 13.31 5.43
C ARG A 126 7.22 14.77 5.67
N SER A 127 7.18 15.59 4.63
CA SER A 127 6.95 17.04 4.72
C SER A 127 5.47 17.41 4.60
N GLY A 128 4.67 16.55 3.95
CA GLY A 128 3.29 16.81 3.56
C GLY A 128 3.15 17.83 2.43
N TYR A 129 4.24 18.17 1.74
CA TYR A 129 4.18 19.03 0.57
C TYR A 129 3.65 18.28 -0.63
N ILE A 130 2.80 18.96 -1.39
CA ILE A 130 2.31 18.47 -2.66
C ILE A 130 3.17 19.12 -3.75
N LYS A 131 3.79 18.29 -4.58
CA LYS A 131 4.70 18.69 -5.65
C LYS A 131 4.05 18.40 -6.99
N SER A 132 4.16 19.37 -7.90
CA SER A 132 3.94 19.21 -9.33
C SER A 132 5.29 19.12 -10.02
N ILE A 133 5.41 18.17 -10.95
CA ILE A 133 6.58 17.94 -11.79
C ILE A 133 6.10 18.09 -13.23
N ASN A 134 6.52 19.15 -13.90
CA ASN A 134 6.19 19.38 -15.30
C ASN A 134 7.16 18.60 -16.21
N LEU A 135 6.63 17.67 -17.00
CA LEU A 135 7.38 16.79 -17.88
C LEU A 135 7.82 17.45 -19.20
N LYS A 136 7.43 18.70 -19.45
CA LYS A 136 7.82 19.47 -20.66
C LYS A 136 8.81 20.58 -20.34
N THR A 137 8.60 21.30 -19.24
CA THR A 137 9.47 22.40 -18.81
C THR A 137 10.51 21.99 -17.79
N HIS A 138 10.41 20.77 -17.26
CA HIS A 138 11.24 20.22 -16.18
C HIS A 138 11.14 20.99 -14.86
N GLU A 139 10.15 21.89 -14.74
CA GLU A 139 9.92 22.66 -13.54
C GLU A 139 9.28 21.80 -12.45
N ILE A 140 9.84 21.86 -11.24
CA ILE A 140 9.21 21.37 -10.02
C ILE A 140 8.59 22.55 -9.28
N LYS A 141 7.33 22.40 -8.86
CA LYS A 141 6.62 23.41 -8.09
C LYS A 141 5.98 22.80 -6.86
N THR A 142 6.11 23.48 -5.74
CA THR A 142 5.31 23.19 -4.55
C THR A 142 3.95 23.86 -4.71
N ILE A 143 2.91 23.07 -4.94
CA ILE A 143 1.55 23.56 -5.18
C ILE A 143 0.77 23.78 -3.88
N GLY A 144 1.23 23.19 -2.77
CA GLY A 144 0.64 23.44 -1.45
C GLY A 144 1.16 22.47 -0.39
N LYS A 145 0.63 22.61 0.81
CA LYS A 145 0.91 21.72 1.95
C LYS A 145 -0.39 21.10 2.44
N LEU A 146 -0.40 19.80 2.72
CA LEU A 146 -1.60 19.10 3.17
C LEU A 146 -2.24 19.70 4.43
N SER A 147 -1.43 20.22 5.36
CA SER A 147 -1.92 20.95 6.55
C SER A 147 -2.76 22.17 6.24
N ASN A 148 -2.56 22.77 5.07
CA ASN A 148 -3.27 23.99 4.65
C ASN A 148 -4.53 23.66 3.84
N ILE A 149 -4.57 22.48 3.22
CA ILE A 149 -5.65 22.08 2.30
C ILE A 149 -6.65 21.15 3.01
N VAL A 150 -6.17 20.28 3.89
CA VAL A 150 -6.96 19.24 4.52
C VAL A 150 -7.07 19.52 6.02
N ARG A 151 -8.26 19.87 6.48
CA ARG A 151 -8.55 20.24 7.88
C ARG A 151 -8.33 19.09 8.87
N GLY A 152 -7.30 19.20 9.71
CA GLY A 152 -6.92 18.19 10.69
C GLY A 152 -5.76 17.29 10.24
N TYR A 153 -5.14 17.58 9.09
CA TYR A 153 -3.94 16.85 8.67
C TYR A 153 -2.82 17.06 9.68
N GLY A 154 -2.07 15.99 9.99
CA GLY A 154 -1.00 16.01 10.98
C GLY A 154 -1.47 15.95 12.43
N SER A 155 -2.73 16.28 12.73
CA SER A 155 -3.33 16.16 14.08
C SER A 155 -4.33 15.01 14.21
N LYS A 156 -4.97 14.61 13.11
CA LYS A 156 -5.94 13.51 13.05
C LYS A 156 -5.54 12.42 12.08
N TYR A 157 -4.97 12.79 10.94
CA TYR A 157 -4.61 11.85 9.88
C TYR A 157 -3.26 12.20 9.24
N VAL A 158 -2.55 11.18 8.80
CA VAL A 158 -1.26 11.27 8.11
C VAL A 158 -1.17 10.23 7.00
N ILE A 159 -0.31 10.48 6.01
CA ILE A 159 0.10 9.44 5.07
C ILE A 159 0.92 8.41 5.85
N PRO A 160 0.69 7.10 5.66
CA PRO A 160 1.51 6.08 6.31
C PRO A 160 3.00 6.30 5.99
N ARG A 161 3.82 6.49 7.03
CA ARG A 161 5.27 6.77 6.89
C ARG A 161 6.15 5.53 6.84
N PHE A 162 5.66 4.42 7.38
CA PHE A 162 6.38 3.15 7.51
C PHE A 162 5.73 2.03 6.68
N SER A 163 4.81 2.41 5.79
CA SER A 163 4.04 1.49 4.98
C SER A 163 3.49 2.16 3.74
N SER A 164 3.05 1.33 2.80
CA SER A 164 2.47 1.81 1.55
C SER A 164 0.94 1.95 1.67
N THR A 165 0.34 2.80 0.85
CA THR A 165 -1.12 2.92 0.74
C THR A 165 -1.58 2.71 -0.70
N SER A 166 -2.75 2.11 -0.88
CA SER A 166 -3.45 2.09 -2.16
C SER A 166 -3.94 3.48 -2.53
N ILE A 167 -3.93 3.71 -3.85
CA ILE A 167 -4.52 4.86 -4.49
C ILE A 167 -5.29 4.31 -5.69
N ASP A 168 -6.57 4.62 -5.75
CA ASP A 168 -7.41 4.28 -6.90
C ASP A 168 -8.01 5.57 -7.48
N ARG A 169 -8.23 5.59 -8.80
CA ARG A 169 -8.54 6.80 -9.56
C ARG A 169 -9.57 6.53 -10.65
N LYS A 170 -10.47 7.49 -10.87
CA LYS A 170 -11.35 7.55 -12.05
C LYS A 170 -11.53 8.99 -12.50
N GLY A 171 -10.97 9.32 -13.65
CA GLY A 171 -10.91 10.72 -14.12
C GLY A 171 -10.22 11.60 -13.08
N ASN A 172 -10.90 12.66 -12.64
CA ASN A 172 -10.37 13.58 -11.62
C ASN A 172 -10.61 13.13 -10.17
N SER A 173 -11.43 12.10 -9.93
CA SER A 173 -11.71 11.60 -8.57
C SER A 173 -10.67 10.58 -8.12
N ILE A 174 -10.24 10.71 -6.87
CA ILE A 174 -9.19 9.90 -6.24
C ILE A 174 -9.71 9.37 -4.90
N VAL A 175 -9.44 8.09 -4.62
CA VAL A 175 -9.54 7.52 -3.29
C VAL A 175 -8.14 7.17 -2.78
N LEU A 176 -7.86 7.60 -1.55
CA LEU A 176 -6.58 7.41 -0.86
C LEU A 176 -6.82 6.82 0.54
N GLY A 177 -5.93 5.95 0.98
CA GLY A 177 -5.86 5.52 2.38
C GLY A 177 -4.96 6.43 3.20
N LEU A 178 -5.48 6.97 4.31
CA LEU A 178 -4.73 7.68 5.35
C LEU A 178 -4.78 6.88 6.65
N VAL A 179 -3.78 7.05 7.51
CA VAL A 179 -3.78 6.47 8.86
C VAL A 179 -4.09 7.54 9.90
N SER A 180 -4.64 7.14 11.03
CA SER A 180 -4.74 7.99 12.22
C SER A 180 -3.35 8.47 12.67
N THR A 181 -3.25 9.65 13.26
CA THR A 181 -2.02 10.09 13.95
C THR A 181 -1.65 9.12 15.09
N ASP A 182 -2.66 8.63 15.80
CA ASP A 182 -2.51 7.62 16.86
C ASP A 182 -2.70 6.19 16.32
N PHE A 183 -2.31 5.93 15.06
CA PHE A 183 -2.54 4.63 14.40
C PHE A 183 -2.01 3.45 15.21
N TRP A 184 -0.88 3.60 15.90
CA TRP A 184 -0.30 2.55 16.74
C TRP A 184 -1.16 2.19 17.95
N ASP A 185 -2.01 3.11 18.42
CA ASP A 185 -2.89 2.88 19.57
C ASP A 185 -4.30 2.44 19.13
N ASN A 186 -4.79 2.93 17.99
CA ASN A 186 -6.18 2.72 17.56
C ASN A 186 -6.37 1.91 16.28
N GLY A 187 -5.29 1.56 15.57
CA GLY A 187 -5.32 0.80 14.31
C GLY A 187 -6.17 1.43 13.20
N THR A 188 -6.52 2.71 13.29
CA THR A 188 -7.56 3.29 12.45
C THR A 188 -7.01 3.76 11.11
N HIS A 189 -7.61 3.24 10.05
CA HIS A 189 -7.47 3.70 8.67
C HIS A 189 -8.65 4.56 8.26
N TYR A 190 -8.39 5.55 7.43
CA TYR A 190 -9.37 6.41 6.79
C TYR A 190 -9.28 6.22 5.29
N PHE A 191 -10.39 5.88 4.67
CA PHE A 191 -10.53 6.00 3.22
C PHE A 191 -11.10 7.38 2.93
N VAL A 192 -10.39 8.15 2.11
CA VAL A 192 -10.76 9.52 1.77
C VAL A 192 -10.98 9.64 0.28
N LYS A 193 -12.02 10.36 -0.12
CA LYS A 193 -12.26 10.73 -1.52
C LYS A 193 -12.02 12.23 -1.69
N PHE A 194 -11.39 12.60 -2.78
CA PHE A 194 -11.23 13.98 -3.21
C PHE A 194 -11.12 14.05 -4.74
N ASP A 195 -11.18 15.26 -5.28
CA ASP A 195 -10.99 15.53 -6.70
C ASP A 195 -9.74 16.39 -6.92
N GLY A 196 -8.94 16.06 -7.95
CA GLY A 196 -7.71 16.78 -8.29
C GLY A 196 -6.78 16.98 -7.08
N ILE A 197 -6.39 18.23 -6.83
CA ILE A 197 -5.56 18.61 -5.67
C ILE A 197 -6.47 18.79 -4.44
N PHE A 198 -6.95 17.68 -3.87
CA PHE A 198 -7.71 17.63 -2.61
C PHE A 198 -8.99 18.48 -2.54
N ARG A 199 -9.64 18.79 -3.68
CA ARG A 199 -10.96 19.43 -3.70
C ARG A 199 -12.03 18.45 -3.24
N ASN A 200 -13.11 18.95 -2.64
CA ASN A 200 -14.22 18.12 -2.14
C ASN A 200 -13.75 16.98 -1.20
N PHE A 201 -12.66 17.20 -0.46
CA PHE A 201 -12.11 16.21 0.43
C PHE A 201 -13.14 15.75 1.46
N ARG A 202 -13.37 14.45 1.53
CA ARG A 202 -14.23 13.84 2.53
C ARG A 202 -13.71 12.46 2.94
N VAL A 203 -13.87 12.14 4.22
CA VAL A 203 -13.73 10.77 4.70
C VAL A 203 -14.96 10.00 4.23
N ILE A 204 -14.76 9.04 3.35
CA ILE A 204 -15.84 8.16 2.88
C ILE A 204 -16.07 7.00 3.84
N SER A 205 -15.00 6.52 4.48
CA SER A 205 -15.09 5.40 5.39
C SER A 205 -13.91 5.35 6.36
N LYS A 206 -14.09 4.59 7.43
CA LYS A 206 -13.05 4.22 8.37
C LYS A 206 -13.04 2.71 8.56
N ALA A 207 -11.85 2.15 8.65
CA ALA A 207 -11.63 0.75 8.98
C ALA A 207 -10.68 0.66 10.18
N GLU A 208 -10.88 -0.34 11.02
CA GLU A 208 -9.90 -0.72 12.03
C GLU A 208 -9.06 -1.85 11.44
N LYS A 209 -7.75 -1.69 11.49
CA LYS A 209 -6.79 -2.76 11.28
C LYS A 209 -6.50 -3.37 12.63
N GLU A 210 -6.49 -4.70 12.72
CA GLU A 210 -6.01 -5.35 13.93
C GLU A 210 -4.58 -4.91 14.23
N ALA A 211 -4.31 -4.61 15.50
CA ALA A 211 -3.01 -4.10 15.92
C ALA A 211 -1.91 -5.11 15.52
N ILE A 212 -0.96 -4.63 14.72
CA ILE A 212 0.19 -5.42 14.30
C ILE A 212 1.04 -5.65 15.55
N LYS A 213 1.03 -6.89 16.08
CA LYS A 213 1.72 -7.24 17.34
C LYS A 213 3.19 -6.80 17.37
N ILE A 214 3.88 -6.86 16.23
CA ILE A 214 5.30 -6.48 16.09
C ILE A 214 5.55 -4.99 16.41
N LEU A 215 4.51 -4.16 16.34
CA LEU A 215 4.63 -2.70 16.46
C LEU A 215 3.82 -2.16 17.64
N ASP A 216 3.37 -3.04 18.55
CA ASP A 216 2.83 -2.57 19.82
C ASP A 216 3.93 -1.89 20.65
N ARG A 217 3.52 -1.02 21.58
CA ARG A 217 4.45 -0.23 22.38
C ARG A 217 5.43 -1.10 23.17
N LYS A 218 4.99 -2.28 23.62
CA LYS A 218 5.82 -3.24 24.36
C LYS A 218 6.91 -3.84 23.47
N THR A 219 6.58 -4.26 22.26
CA THR A 219 7.52 -4.79 21.28
C THR A 219 8.48 -3.69 20.84
N THR A 220 8.01 -2.46 20.67
CA THR A 220 8.89 -1.31 20.37
C THR A 220 9.87 -1.02 21.53
N GLU A 221 9.41 -1.09 22.79
CA GLU A 221 10.27 -0.94 23.96
C GLU A 221 11.25 -2.12 24.10
N GLU A 222 10.84 -3.33 23.73
CA GLU A 222 11.67 -4.52 23.71
C GLU A 222 12.73 -4.47 22.59
N ILE A 223 12.38 -3.99 21.39
CA ILE A 223 13.32 -3.68 20.31
C ILE A 223 14.35 -2.66 20.79
N LYS A 224 13.92 -1.59 21.48
CA LYS A 224 14.83 -0.58 22.05
C LYS A 224 15.76 -1.19 23.12
N ARG A 225 15.25 -2.06 23.99
CA ARG A 225 16.03 -2.72 25.06
C ARG A 225 17.01 -3.75 24.50
N LYS A 226 16.55 -4.64 23.62
CA LYS A 226 17.34 -5.74 23.06
C LYS A 226 18.21 -5.31 21.87
N LYS A 227 17.93 -4.14 21.29
CA LYS A 227 18.50 -3.67 20.02
C LYS A 227 18.37 -4.71 18.90
N ILE A 228 17.30 -5.50 18.91
CA ILE A 228 17.02 -6.52 17.88
C ILE A 228 15.77 -6.11 17.13
N ILE A 229 15.79 -6.21 15.80
CA ILE A 229 14.61 -6.06 14.95
C ILE A 229 14.43 -7.31 14.10
N SER A 230 13.19 -7.81 14.03
CA SER A 230 12.84 -8.91 13.13
C SER A 230 12.81 -8.40 11.68
N CYS A 231 13.46 -9.13 10.80
CA CYS A 231 13.42 -8.95 9.38
C CYS A 231 12.51 -10.03 8.79
N ASP A 232 11.31 -9.62 8.39
CA ASP A 232 10.34 -10.45 7.68
C ASP A 232 9.91 -9.74 6.40
N TYR A 233 9.99 -10.49 5.30
CA TYR A 233 9.58 -10.09 3.97
C TYR A 233 8.14 -9.52 3.91
N TYR A 234 7.22 -9.99 4.76
CA TYR A 234 5.83 -9.49 4.78
C TYR A 234 5.60 -8.30 5.71
N ASN A 235 6.60 -7.82 6.43
CA ASN A 235 6.42 -6.74 7.41
C ASN A 235 5.86 -5.44 6.77
N ALA A 236 6.34 -5.08 5.58
CA ALA A 236 5.83 -3.91 4.85
C ALA A 236 4.37 -4.09 4.39
N LEU A 237 3.94 -5.32 4.11
CA LEU A 237 2.55 -5.62 3.76
C LEU A 237 1.63 -5.53 4.98
N ARG A 238 2.09 -6.03 6.15
CA ARG A 238 1.33 -5.94 7.40
C ARG A 238 0.94 -4.52 7.74
N THR A 239 1.78 -3.54 7.46
CA THR A 239 1.49 -2.14 7.77
C THR A 239 0.75 -1.40 6.65
N SER A 240 0.63 -1.98 5.46
CA SER A 240 0.07 -1.30 4.29
C SER A 240 -1.46 -1.19 4.32
N ILE A 241 -2.01 -0.16 3.68
CA ILE A 241 -3.45 -0.02 3.41
C ILE A 241 -3.71 -0.52 2.00
N ILE A 242 -4.26 -1.73 1.87
CA ILE A 242 -4.45 -2.40 0.58
C ILE A 242 -5.92 -2.38 0.23
N PHE A 243 -6.27 -1.66 -0.83
CA PHE A 243 -7.65 -1.55 -1.32
C PHE A 243 -7.71 -1.32 -2.83
N SER A 244 -8.90 -1.53 -3.39
CA SER A 244 -9.30 -1.04 -4.70
C SER A 244 -10.77 -0.64 -4.72
N VAL A 245 -11.19 0.12 -5.73
CA VAL A 245 -12.47 0.81 -5.75
C VAL A 245 -13.32 0.33 -6.93
N ASP A 246 -14.52 -0.16 -6.62
CA ASP A 246 -15.60 -0.25 -7.60
C ASP A 246 -16.25 1.13 -7.72
N TRP A 247 -15.82 1.88 -8.74
CA TRP A 247 -16.32 3.21 -9.02
C TRP A 247 -17.73 3.24 -9.61
N LYS A 248 -18.25 2.11 -10.12
CA LYS A 248 -19.62 2.02 -10.66
C LYS A 248 -20.62 1.89 -9.52
N ARG A 249 -20.26 1.15 -8.47
CA ARG A 249 -21.12 0.90 -7.29
C ARG A 249 -20.73 1.75 -6.07
N GLU A 250 -19.68 2.55 -6.18
CA GLU A 250 -19.12 3.39 -5.12
C GLU A 250 -18.76 2.60 -3.85
N VAL A 251 -18.01 1.50 -4.03
CA VAL A 251 -17.58 0.61 -2.96
C VAL A 251 -16.06 0.48 -2.93
N VAL A 252 -15.47 0.59 -1.74
CA VAL A 252 -14.06 0.25 -1.47
C VAL A 252 -14.00 -1.20 -1.01
N TYR A 253 -13.25 -2.04 -1.73
CA TYR A 253 -12.84 -3.36 -1.26
C TYR A 253 -11.47 -3.24 -0.64
N TYR A 254 -11.26 -3.75 0.58
CA TYR A 254 -9.99 -3.63 1.29
C TYR A 254 -9.59 -4.93 2.02
N ILE A 255 -8.29 -5.17 2.15
CA ILE A 255 -7.73 -6.24 2.98
C ILE A 255 -7.43 -5.69 4.39
N PRO A 256 -8.15 -6.11 5.44
CA PRO A 256 -7.92 -5.66 6.81
C PRO A 256 -6.59 -6.20 7.38
N ALA A 257 -6.30 -7.48 7.16
CA ALA A 257 -5.09 -8.16 7.62
C ALA A 257 -4.64 -9.16 6.56
N ILE A 258 -3.36 -9.16 6.20
CA ILE A 258 -2.85 -10.03 5.13
C ILE A 258 -2.74 -11.49 5.58
N GLU A 259 -2.64 -11.73 6.89
CA GLU A 259 -2.61 -13.06 7.52
C GLU A 259 -3.97 -13.75 7.53
N GLU A 260 -5.04 -13.00 7.27
CA GLU A 260 -6.40 -13.53 7.27
C GLU A 260 -6.99 -13.48 5.85
N PRO A 261 -7.78 -14.49 5.45
CA PRO A 261 -8.37 -14.55 4.12
C PRO A 261 -9.65 -13.69 4.05
N PHE A 262 -9.64 -12.48 4.59
CA PHE A 262 -10.81 -11.62 4.60
C PHE A 262 -10.66 -10.41 3.68
N ILE A 263 -11.77 -10.04 3.06
CA ILE A 263 -11.95 -8.78 2.36
C ILE A 263 -13.17 -8.10 2.97
N GLU A 264 -13.06 -6.81 3.20
CA GLU A 264 -14.21 -5.99 3.60
C GLU A 264 -14.60 -5.05 2.46
N ALA A 265 -15.89 -4.92 2.20
CA ALA A 265 -16.46 -3.86 1.36
C ALA A 265 -17.05 -2.77 2.24
N ILE A 266 -16.81 -1.52 1.83
CA ILE A 266 -17.47 -0.36 2.43
C ILE A 266 -17.94 0.59 1.33
N SER A 267 -19.22 0.96 1.35
CA SER A 267 -19.74 1.99 0.44
C SER A 267 -19.17 3.37 0.77
N PHE A 268 -19.17 4.28 -0.22
CA PHE A 268 -18.70 5.65 -0.04
C PHE A 268 -19.49 6.46 0.99
N ASP A 269 -20.75 6.09 1.25
CA ASP A 269 -21.58 6.70 2.29
C ASP A 269 -21.46 6.00 3.65
N GLY A 270 -20.62 4.95 3.74
CA GLY A 270 -20.37 4.17 4.95
C GLY A 270 -21.54 3.33 5.45
N LYS A 271 -22.68 3.30 4.73
CA LYS A 271 -23.88 2.57 5.17
C LYS A 271 -23.79 1.08 4.89
N LEU A 272 -23.17 0.69 3.77
CA LEU A 272 -22.89 -0.70 3.47
C LEU A 272 -21.55 -1.06 4.08
N ARG A 273 -21.54 -2.07 4.95
CA ARG A 273 -20.32 -2.75 5.38
C ARG A 273 -20.54 -4.25 5.34
N ARG A 274 -19.74 -4.95 4.53
CA ARG A 274 -19.78 -6.40 4.38
C ARG A 274 -18.38 -6.96 4.50
N LYS A 275 -18.28 -8.19 5.00
CA LYS A 275 -17.03 -8.93 5.07
C LYS A 275 -17.18 -10.23 4.30
N TRP A 276 -16.15 -10.63 3.60
CA TRP A 276 -16.08 -11.92 2.92
C TRP A 276 -14.87 -12.67 3.39
N LYS A 277 -15.04 -13.97 3.65
CA LYS A 277 -13.96 -14.91 3.86
C LYS A 277 -13.71 -15.66 2.56
N VAL A 278 -12.53 -15.55 1.99
CA VAL A 278 -12.10 -16.38 0.87
C VAL A 278 -11.84 -17.79 1.40
N ASP A 279 -12.50 -18.81 0.83
CA ASP A 279 -12.33 -20.19 1.29
C ASP A 279 -11.03 -20.82 0.79
N ILE A 280 -9.91 -20.40 1.37
CA ILE A 280 -8.56 -20.85 1.00
C ILE A 280 -7.83 -21.50 2.18
N ASN A 281 -7.14 -22.61 1.89
CA ASN A 281 -6.26 -23.27 2.84
C ASN A 281 -4.82 -22.73 2.71
N PHE A 282 -4.58 -21.54 3.28
CA PHE A 282 -3.28 -20.86 3.19
C PHE A 282 -2.13 -21.59 3.89
N LYS A 283 -2.40 -22.58 4.77
CA LYS A 283 -1.34 -23.41 5.37
C LYS A 283 -0.60 -24.26 4.34
N LYS A 284 -1.20 -24.48 3.16
CA LYS A 284 -0.54 -25.13 2.03
C LYS A 284 0.44 -24.19 1.30
N PHE A 285 0.30 -22.87 1.44
CA PHE A 285 1.12 -21.90 0.72
C PHE A 285 2.53 -21.89 1.30
N LYS A 286 3.51 -22.30 0.49
CA LYS A 286 4.90 -22.47 0.91
C LYS A 286 5.69 -21.17 0.76
N VAL A 287 6.55 -20.92 1.73
CA VAL A 287 7.57 -19.86 1.68
C VAL A 287 8.88 -20.49 1.25
N LYS A 288 9.57 -19.87 0.27
CA LYS A 288 10.94 -20.24 -0.10
C LYS A 288 11.90 -19.52 0.83
N LYS A 289 12.49 -20.25 1.77
CA LYS A 289 13.37 -19.71 2.83
C LYS A 289 14.48 -18.85 2.24
N GLU A 290 15.10 -19.33 1.17
CA GLU A 290 16.23 -18.67 0.50
C GLU A 290 15.83 -17.28 0.00
N LYS A 291 14.58 -17.11 -0.46
CA LYS A 291 14.07 -15.81 -0.93
C LYS A 291 13.82 -14.82 0.21
N ILE A 292 13.46 -15.28 1.39
CA ILE A 292 13.34 -14.42 2.58
C ILE A 292 14.72 -14.02 3.08
N GLU A 293 15.65 -14.97 3.13
CA GLU A 293 17.04 -14.71 3.53
C GLU A 293 17.70 -13.70 2.59
N GLU A 294 17.55 -13.88 1.27
CA GLU A 294 18.00 -12.95 0.23
C GLU A 294 17.49 -11.52 0.47
N TRP A 295 16.18 -11.38 0.75
CA TRP A 295 15.59 -10.07 1.06
C TRP A 295 16.16 -9.46 2.34
N CYS A 296 16.36 -10.27 3.38
CA CYS A 296 16.90 -9.82 4.66
C CYS A 296 18.38 -9.45 4.60
N GLU A 297 19.19 -10.15 3.81
CA GLU A 297 20.58 -9.77 3.56
C GLU A 297 20.68 -8.39 2.91
N ARG A 298 19.81 -8.09 1.95
CA ARG A 298 19.70 -6.75 1.39
C ARG A 298 19.24 -5.71 2.42
N ALA A 299 18.22 -6.00 3.22
CA ALA A 299 17.77 -5.06 4.24
C ALA A 299 18.91 -4.68 5.21
N LYS A 300 19.83 -5.62 5.49
CA LYS A 300 21.05 -5.39 6.27
C LYS A 300 22.11 -4.57 5.54
N SER A 301 22.22 -4.67 4.20
CA SER A 301 23.17 -3.87 3.42
C SER A 301 22.71 -2.43 3.18
N SER A 302 21.48 -2.07 3.57
CA SER A 302 20.95 -0.72 3.47
C SER A 302 21.84 0.30 4.21
N PRO A 303 22.17 1.45 3.58
CA PRO A 303 23.00 2.47 4.22
C PRO A 303 22.27 3.24 5.34
N GLU A 304 20.96 3.04 5.56
CA GLU A 304 20.24 3.81 6.57
C GLU A 304 20.79 3.55 7.99
N PRO A 305 21.07 4.61 8.78
CA PRO A 305 21.66 4.48 10.11
C PRO A 305 20.89 3.57 11.06
N ILE A 306 19.56 3.52 10.95
CA ILE A 306 18.72 2.71 11.85
C ILE A 306 19.00 1.20 11.71
N PHE A 307 19.31 0.75 10.49
CA PHE A 307 19.62 -0.66 10.19
C PHE A 307 21.04 -1.06 10.60
N LYS A 308 21.92 -0.09 10.87
CA LYS A 308 23.28 -0.31 11.41
C LYS A 308 23.32 -0.38 12.93
N ILE A 309 22.33 0.20 13.62
CA ILE A 309 22.28 0.28 15.10
C ILE A 309 21.53 -0.91 15.71
N LEU A 310 20.62 -1.53 14.96
CA LEU A 310 19.82 -2.66 15.40
C LEU A 310 20.35 -3.96 14.79
N ARG A 311 20.53 -5.00 15.62
CA ARG A 311 20.81 -6.36 15.16
C ARG A 311 19.56 -6.90 14.47
N GLN A 312 19.64 -7.15 13.17
CA GLN A 312 18.54 -7.73 12.41
C GLN A 312 18.56 -9.26 12.51
N VAL A 313 17.43 -9.84 12.92
CA VAL A 313 17.23 -11.30 12.94
C VAL A 313 16.23 -11.65 11.86
N THR A 314 16.61 -12.56 10.95
CA THR A 314 15.70 -13.04 9.91
C THR A 314 14.61 -13.90 10.56
N GLU A 315 13.35 -13.57 10.29
CA GLU A 315 12.19 -14.36 10.70
C GLU A 315 11.51 -14.92 9.45
N ILE A 316 11.32 -16.24 9.43
CA ILE A 316 10.71 -16.95 8.30
C ILE A 316 9.31 -17.38 8.75
N PRO A 317 8.25 -16.78 8.20
CA PRO A 317 6.89 -17.19 8.46
C PRO A 317 6.65 -18.65 8.05
N PRO A 318 5.81 -19.40 8.78
CA PRO A 318 5.56 -20.82 8.49
C PRO A 318 4.82 -21.06 7.16
N HIS A 319 4.12 -20.05 6.65
CA HIS A 319 3.41 -20.05 5.38
C HIS A 319 3.31 -18.62 4.84
N ALA A 320 3.02 -18.48 3.54
CA ALA A 320 2.75 -17.19 2.93
C ALA A 320 1.41 -16.62 3.46
N PRO A 321 1.19 -15.29 3.41
CA PRO A 321 -0.11 -14.71 3.74
C PRO A 321 -1.19 -15.24 2.78
N PRO A 322 -2.43 -15.47 3.23
CA PRO A 322 -3.53 -15.80 2.33
C PRO A 322 -3.72 -14.79 1.20
N LEU A 323 -3.69 -13.49 1.52
CA LEU A 323 -3.95 -12.40 0.58
C LEU A 323 -2.77 -11.42 0.55
N GLN A 324 -2.40 -10.94 -0.63
CA GLN A 324 -1.29 -9.99 -0.80
C GLN A 324 -1.74 -8.68 -1.44
N ASP A 325 -2.72 -8.72 -2.35
CA ASP A 325 -3.22 -7.51 -3.01
C ASP A 325 -4.64 -7.74 -3.56
N ILE A 326 -5.32 -6.66 -3.95
CA ILE A 326 -6.62 -6.71 -4.63
C ILE A 326 -6.75 -5.61 -5.68
N LYS A 327 -7.51 -5.88 -6.74
CA LYS A 327 -7.82 -4.89 -7.77
C LYS A 327 -9.23 -5.06 -8.31
N VAL A 328 -9.98 -3.97 -8.42
CA VAL A 328 -11.23 -3.94 -9.19
C VAL A 328 -10.92 -3.47 -10.61
N ILE A 329 -11.39 -4.22 -11.59
CA ILE A 329 -11.29 -3.90 -13.01
C ILE A 329 -12.65 -4.19 -13.63
N GLU A 330 -13.27 -3.15 -14.21
CA GLU A 330 -14.64 -3.21 -14.71
C GLU A 330 -15.62 -3.76 -13.66
N ASP A 331 -16.28 -4.88 -13.95
CA ASP A 331 -17.21 -5.58 -13.06
C ASP A 331 -16.55 -6.81 -12.39
N ARG A 332 -15.23 -6.82 -12.23
CA ARG A 332 -14.49 -7.96 -11.63
C ARG A 332 -13.59 -7.51 -10.48
N LEU A 333 -13.57 -8.30 -9.41
CA LEU A 333 -12.64 -8.19 -8.30
C LEU A 333 -11.57 -9.28 -8.44
N LEU A 334 -10.32 -8.85 -8.58
CA LEU A 334 -9.13 -9.68 -8.58
C LEU A 334 -8.59 -9.72 -7.15
N ILE A 335 -8.33 -10.93 -6.66
CA ILE A 335 -7.75 -11.19 -5.34
C ILE A 335 -6.42 -11.91 -5.54
N ILE A 336 -5.32 -11.21 -5.27
CA ILE A 336 -3.96 -11.74 -5.40
C ILE A 336 -3.62 -12.47 -4.09
N THR A 337 -3.42 -13.77 -4.18
CA THR A 337 -3.14 -14.64 -3.02
C THR A 337 -1.64 -14.77 -2.77
N GLY A 338 -1.25 -15.30 -1.60
CA GLY A 338 0.14 -15.70 -1.35
C GLY A 338 0.53 -17.07 -1.92
N ASN A 339 -0.35 -17.74 -2.68
CA ASN A 339 0.01 -18.97 -3.39
C ASN A 339 0.90 -18.63 -4.59
N ARG A 340 2.22 -18.64 -4.34
CA ARG A 340 3.22 -18.18 -5.28
C ARG A 340 3.93 -19.33 -5.98
N ASN A 341 4.05 -19.23 -7.29
CA ASN A 341 5.05 -19.97 -8.05
C ASN A 341 6.39 -19.22 -7.94
N TRP A 342 7.26 -19.69 -7.04
CA TRP A 342 8.54 -19.03 -6.75
C TRP A 342 9.52 -19.04 -7.91
N ASP A 343 9.45 -20.04 -8.78
CA ASP A 343 10.39 -20.17 -9.89
C ASP A 343 9.97 -19.32 -11.10
N LYS A 344 8.66 -19.11 -11.29
CA LYS A 344 8.11 -18.19 -12.30
C LYS A 344 7.94 -16.76 -11.79
N GLU A 345 8.05 -16.54 -10.48
CA GLU A 345 7.76 -15.26 -9.82
C GLU A 345 6.34 -14.75 -10.09
N GLU A 346 5.38 -15.66 -10.02
CA GLU A 346 3.96 -15.39 -10.26
C GLU A 346 3.11 -15.76 -9.05
N ASN A 347 2.03 -15.02 -8.84
CA ASN A 347 1.08 -15.25 -7.77
C ASN A 347 -0.29 -15.64 -8.33
N GLU A 348 -0.92 -16.64 -7.73
CA GLU A 348 -2.30 -17.01 -8.04
C GLU A 348 -3.23 -15.84 -7.70
N THR A 349 -4.07 -15.51 -8.68
CA THR A 349 -5.04 -14.44 -8.62
C THR A 349 -6.42 -15.04 -8.88
N LEU A 350 -7.32 -14.84 -7.93
CA LEU A 350 -8.70 -15.30 -8.02
C LEU A 350 -9.58 -14.19 -8.61
N VAL A 351 -10.50 -14.55 -9.50
CA VAL A 351 -11.41 -13.62 -10.16
C VAL A 351 -12.84 -13.85 -9.69
N TYR A 352 -13.48 -12.77 -9.24
CA TYR A 352 -14.87 -12.77 -8.83
C TYR A 352 -15.66 -11.70 -9.57
N HIS A 353 -16.84 -12.06 -10.06
CA HIS A 353 -17.78 -11.14 -10.69
C HIS A 353 -18.44 -10.22 -9.64
N LEU A 354 -18.66 -8.95 -9.98
CA LEU A 354 -19.31 -7.97 -9.12
C LEU A 354 -20.74 -7.65 -9.61
N PRO A 355 -21.74 -7.51 -8.72
CA PRO A 355 -21.63 -7.47 -7.26
C PRO A 355 -21.94 -8.80 -6.56
N ASP A 356 -22.30 -9.85 -7.29
CA ASP A 356 -22.75 -11.12 -6.73
C ASP A 356 -21.61 -11.96 -6.14
N MET A 357 -20.36 -11.56 -6.39
CA MET A 357 -19.15 -12.23 -5.94
C MET A 357 -19.08 -13.68 -6.44
N LYS A 358 -19.54 -13.93 -7.66
CA LYS A 358 -19.45 -15.24 -8.30
C LYS A 358 -18.03 -15.52 -8.76
N TYR A 359 -17.44 -16.64 -8.34
CA TYR A 359 -16.11 -17.06 -8.80
C TYR A 359 -16.11 -17.37 -10.31
N GLU A 360 -15.21 -16.75 -11.05
CA GLU A 360 -15.05 -16.91 -12.50
C GLU A 360 -13.83 -17.77 -12.87
N GLY A 361 -12.89 -17.98 -11.95
CA GLY A 361 -11.67 -18.75 -12.16
C GLY A 361 -10.43 -18.10 -11.53
N SER A 362 -9.26 -18.68 -11.74
CA SER A 362 -7.97 -18.15 -11.34
C SER A 362 -6.97 -18.13 -12.48
N PHE A 363 -5.93 -17.32 -12.32
CA PHE A 363 -4.79 -17.26 -13.22
C PHE A 363 -3.56 -16.80 -12.43
N TYR A 364 -2.38 -16.81 -13.05
CA TYR A 364 -1.14 -16.39 -12.42
C TYR A 364 -0.69 -15.03 -12.93
N LEU A 365 -0.55 -14.07 -12.01
CA LEU A 365 -0.01 -12.74 -12.29
C LEU A 365 1.50 -12.72 -12.03
N PRO A 366 2.33 -12.25 -12.96
CA PRO A 366 3.71 -11.86 -12.67
C PRO A 366 3.75 -10.88 -11.50
N PHE A 367 4.37 -11.28 -10.39
CA PHE A 367 4.40 -10.50 -9.18
C PHE A 367 5.71 -10.73 -8.43
N LEU A 368 6.67 -9.84 -8.68
CA LEU A 368 8.01 -9.93 -8.12
C LEU A 368 8.01 -9.78 -6.60
N HIS A 369 7.66 -8.63 -6.04
CA HIS A 369 7.66 -8.47 -4.58
C HIS A 369 6.71 -7.41 -4.02
N LEU A 370 6.36 -7.63 -2.74
CA LEU A 370 5.67 -6.76 -1.79
C LEU A 370 4.28 -6.32 -2.24
N ARG A 371 4.13 -5.52 -3.30
CA ARG A 371 2.84 -4.97 -3.71
C ARG A 371 2.82 -4.58 -5.18
N LEU A 372 1.66 -4.68 -5.82
CA LEU A 372 1.47 -4.19 -7.19
C LEU A 372 1.11 -2.70 -7.15
N HIS A 373 1.75 -1.92 -8.02
CA HIS A 373 1.36 -0.54 -8.23
C HIS A 373 0.58 -0.44 -9.54
N TRP A 374 -0.70 -0.14 -9.44
CA TRP A 374 -1.62 -0.06 -10.57
C TRP A 374 -1.68 1.36 -11.15
N PHE A 375 -1.56 1.46 -12.48
CA PHE A 375 -1.61 2.69 -13.25
C PHE A 375 -2.56 2.49 -14.43
N GLY A 376 -3.87 2.65 -14.20
CA GLY A 376 -4.89 2.34 -15.22
C GLY A 376 -4.81 0.87 -15.63
N ASN A 377 -4.60 0.61 -16.93
CA ASN A 377 -4.47 -0.73 -17.52
C ASN A 377 -3.02 -1.27 -17.44
N TYR A 378 -2.21 -0.70 -16.56
CA TYR A 378 -0.86 -1.17 -16.32
C TYR A 378 -0.67 -1.49 -14.84
N TYR A 379 0.28 -2.37 -14.57
CA TYR A 379 0.82 -2.52 -13.23
C TYR A 379 2.33 -2.65 -13.27
N MET A 380 2.97 -2.13 -12.23
CA MET A 380 4.40 -2.20 -12.03
C MET A 380 4.71 -3.23 -10.94
N THR A 381 5.67 -4.09 -11.23
CA THR A 381 6.29 -4.96 -10.24
C THR A 381 7.64 -4.39 -9.83
N ASN A 382 7.93 -4.51 -8.53
CA ASN A 382 9.19 -4.10 -7.95
C ASN A 382 9.99 -5.33 -7.60
N GLY A 383 11.26 -5.35 -7.97
CA GLY A 383 12.16 -6.39 -7.52
C GLY A 383 13.60 -5.93 -7.43
N MET A 384 14.45 -6.92 -7.24
CA MET A 384 15.88 -6.78 -7.41
C MET A 384 16.43 -8.03 -8.06
N ILE A 385 17.61 -7.87 -8.65
CA ILE A 385 18.42 -8.98 -9.15
C ILE A 385 19.85 -8.80 -8.63
N LYS A 386 20.46 -9.90 -8.20
CA LYS A 386 21.88 -9.93 -7.89
C LYS A 386 22.66 -10.08 -9.19
N LYS A 387 23.62 -9.20 -9.44
CA LYS A 387 24.61 -9.35 -10.51
C LYS A 387 25.98 -9.21 -9.86
N ASP A 388 26.79 -10.26 -9.98
CA ASP A 388 28.06 -10.37 -9.28
C ASP A 388 27.88 -10.20 -7.76
N ASP A 389 28.61 -9.28 -7.14
CA ASP A 389 28.51 -8.98 -5.70
C ASP A 389 27.53 -7.83 -5.37
N ASP A 390 26.88 -7.25 -6.39
CA ASP A 390 26.03 -6.08 -6.25
C ASP A 390 24.54 -6.38 -6.47
N TRP A 391 23.70 -5.57 -5.83
CA TRP A 391 22.24 -5.62 -5.93
C TRP A 391 21.73 -4.54 -6.86
N PHE A 392 20.98 -4.94 -7.88
CA PHE A 392 20.36 -4.01 -8.82
C PHE A 392 18.85 -3.96 -8.58
N GLY A 393 18.29 -2.76 -8.56
CA GLY A 393 16.84 -2.57 -8.60
C GLY A 393 16.31 -2.94 -9.97
N ILE A 394 15.20 -3.68 -10.01
CA ILE A 394 14.46 -3.94 -11.25
C ILE A 394 13.02 -3.44 -11.12
N ARG A 395 12.52 -2.82 -12.19
CA ARG A 395 11.11 -2.46 -12.38
C ARG A 395 10.64 -3.08 -13.67
N LYS A 396 9.60 -3.91 -13.59
CA LYS A 396 8.93 -4.45 -14.78
C LYS A 396 7.53 -3.88 -14.85
N LEU A 397 7.18 -3.34 -16.00
CA LEU A 397 5.86 -2.81 -16.29
C LEU A 397 5.12 -3.81 -17.17
N TYR A 398 3.91 -4.13 -16.77
CA TYR A 398 3.01 -5.02 -17.50
C TYR A 398 1.79 -4.23 -17.93
N SER A 399 1.40 -4.38 -19.19
CA SER A 399 0.07 -4.01 -19.66
C SER A 399 -0.90 -5.14 -19.35
N PHE A 400 -2.16 -4.77 -19.14
CA PHE A 400 -3.18 -5.65 -18.63
C PHE A 400 -4.53 -5.33 -19.27
N GLU A 401 -5.19 -6.35 -19.82
CA GLU A 401 -6.50 -6.24 -20.46
C GLU A 401 -7.35 -7.46 -20.12
N ILE A 402 -8.57 -7.25 -19.63
CA ILE A 402 -9.58 -8.31 -19.46
C ILE A 402 -10.55 -8.23 -20.63
N LYS A 403 -10.86 -9.37 -21.22
CA LYS A 403 -11.76 -9.49 -22.37
C LYS A 403 -13.21 -9.74 -21.97
#